data_AF-A0A1X2KK91-F1
#
_entry.id   AF-A0A1X2KK91-F1
#
_cell.length_a   1.000
_cell.length_b   1.000
_cell.length_c   1.000
_cell.angle_alpha   90.00
_cell.angle_beta   90.00
_cell.angle_gamma   90.00
#
_symmetry.space_group_name_H-M   'P 1'
#
loop_
_entity.id
_entity.type
_entity.pdbx_description
1 polymer ?
#
loop_
_entity_poly.entity_id
_entity_poly.type
_entity_poly.pdbx_seq_one_letter_code
_entity_poly.pdbx_strand_id
1 'polypeptide(L)'
;MWSKLDDKLHNHQKARKAATNGQGKPDLEPLGLWVVCLSYCGDQLTDGFVPAWYVATWVPGRKGVALADRLVAAGLWERAELDGEKGWQFHDFLALNPCREKVLADREASAKRQAAWRANKALEQAQGVSDAGG
;
A
#
# COMPACT_ATOMS: atom_id res chain seq x y z
N MET A 1 -5.83 -2.10 -2.56
CA MET A 1 -6.45 -1.96 -1.21
C MET A 1 -6.34 -0.51 -0.77
N TRP A 2 -7.05 -0.07 0.28
CA TRP A 2 -6.75 1.23 0.88
C TRP A 2 -5.55 1.09 1.82
N SER A 3 -4.42 1.71 1.48
CA SER A 3 -3.23 1.73 2.36
C SER A 3 -3.49 2.63 3.56
N LYS A 4 -3.24 2.10 4.76
CA LYS A 4 -3.43 2.82 6.01
C LYS A 4 -2.18 3.59 6.40
N LEU A 5 -2.39 4.82 6.86
CA LEU A 5 -1.42 5.69 7.49
C LEU A 5 -1.79 5.85 8.97
N ASP A 6 -0.80 5.81 9.86
CA ASP A 6 -1.03 6.14 11.27
C ASP A 6 -1.28 7.65 11.41
N ASP A 7 -2.39 8.04 12.05
CA ASP A 7 -2.74 9.44 12.33
C ASP A 7 -1.66 10.16 13.17
N LYS A 8 -0.84 9.40 13.90
CA LYS A 8 0.31 9.90 14.69
C LYS A 8 1.59 10.06 13.88
N LEU A 9 1.61 9.70 12.58
CA LEU A 9 2.82 9.76 11.76
C LEU A 9 3.50 11.15 11.84
N HIS A 10 2.72 12.22 11.84
CA HIS A 10 3.21 13.61 11.87
C HIS A 10 4.15 13.92 13.05
N ASN A 11 4.03 13.20 14.17
CA ASN A 11 4.87 13.39 15.37
C ASN A 11 5.63 12.11 15.78
N HIS A 12 5.54 11.04 15.00
CA HIS A 12 6.25 9.79 15.33
C HIS A 12 7.76 9.97 15.21
N GLN A 13 8.53 9.41 16.17
CA GLN A 13 9.98 9.60 16.24
C GLN A 13 10.69 9.22 14.93
N LYS A 14 10.33 8.08 14.32
CA LYS A 14 10.90 7.63 13.04
C LYS A 14 10.61 8.64 11.91
N ALA A 15 9.39 9.16 11.84
CA ALA A 15 8.99 10.14 10.82
C ALA A 15 9.73 11.47 11.01
N ARG A 16 9.81 11.97 12.24
CA ARG A 16 10.57 13.19 12.59
C ARG A 16 12.06 13.03 12.27
N LYS A 17 12.63 11.86 12.54
CA LYS A 17 14.04 11.55 12.21
C LYS A 17 14.28 11.55 10.70
N ALA A 18 13.42 10.90 9.92
CA ALA A 18 13.52 10.94 8.47
C ALA A 18 13.34 12.37 7.93
N ALA A 19 12.39 13.12 8.48
CA ALA A 19 12.03 14.47 8.06
C ALA A 19 12.97 15.58 8.56
N THR A 20 14.17 15.23 9.04
CA THR A 20 15.19 16.19 9.47
C THR A 20 16.45 15.99 8.64
N ASN A 21 16.96 17.04 8.01
CA ASN A 21 18.17 16.96 7.19
C ASN A 21 19.46 17.09 8.02
N GLY A 22 20.61 17.01 7.36
CA GLY A 22 21.93 17.08 8.03
C GLY A 22 22.22 18.40 8.75
N GLN A 23 21.44 19.46 8.48
CA GLN A 23 21.53 20.76 9.14
C GLN A 23 20.52 20.90 10.28
N GLY A 24 19.81 19.84 10.65
CA GLY A 24 18.78 19.86 11.69
C GLY A 24 17.49 20.59 11.27
N LYS A 25 17.32 20.89 9.97
CA LYS A 25 16.13 21.58 9.45
C LYS A 25 15.08 20.57 8.98
N PRO A 26 13.78 20.92 9.08
CA PRO A 26 12.72 20.11 8.50
C PRO A 26 12.90 19.94 6.99
N ASP A 27 12.71 18.72 6.52
CA ASP A 27 12.74 18.35 5.10
C ASP A 27 11.79 17.15 4.90
N LEU A 28 10.67 17.39 4.24
CA LEU A 28 9.61 16.41 4.04
C LEU A 28 9.78 15.53 2.80
N GLU A 29 10.82 15.73 1.98
CA GLU A 29 11.02 14.93 0.76
C GLU A 29 11.07 13.41 1.02
N PRO A 30 11.75 12.90 2.08
CA PRO A 30 11.71 11.47 2.38
C PRO A 30 10.30 10.97 2.71
N LEU A 31 9.49 11.75 3.44
CA LEU A 31 8.12 11.36 3.76
C LEU A 31 7.19 11.44 2.54
N GLY A 32 7.40 12.40 1.65
CA GLY A 32 6.70 12.46 0.36
C GLY A 32 6.96 11.19 -0.46
N LEU A 33 8.22 10.78 -0.57
CA LEU A 33 8.61 9.52 -1.22
C LEU A 33 7.99 8.30 -0.52
N TRP A 34 8.04 8.26 0.82
CA TRP A 34 7.44 7.19 1.61
C TRP A 34 5.94 7.05 1.36
N VAL A 35 5.18 8.16 1.27
CA VAL A 35 3.73 8.12 1.05
C VAL A 35 3.38 7.58 -0.35
N VAL A 36 4.07 8.04 -1.41
CA VAL A 36 3.78 7.53 -2.77
C VAL A 36 4.15 6.05 -2.91
N CYS A 37 5.21 5.59 -2.23
CA CYS A 37 5.59 4.18 -2.21
C CYS A 37 4.62 3.33 -1.38
N LEU A 38 4.04 3.86 -0.30
CA LEU A 38 2.99 3.17 0.46
C LEU A 38 1.74 2.94 -0.39
N SER A 39 1.37 3.95 -1.20
CA SER A 39 0.28 3.84 -2.18
C SER A 39 0.58 2.75 -3.21
N TYR A 40 1.79 2.76 -3.80
CA TYR A 40 2.25 1.72 -4.72
C TYR A 40 2.13 0.31 -4.14
N CYS A 41 2.59 0.08 -2.90
CA CYS A 41 2.54 -1.24 -2.28
C CYS A 41 1.11 -1.76 -2.14
N GLY A 42 0.16 -0.88 -1.80
CA GLY A 42 -1.26 -1.26 -1.65
C GLY A 42 -1.99 -1.45 -2.98
N ASP A 43 -1.54 -0.81 -4.05
CA ASP A 43 -2.07 -1.01 -5.40
C ASP A 43 -1.55 -2.32 -6.00
N GLN A 44 -0.22 -2.49 -5.97
CA GLN A 44 0.49 -3.62 -6.58
C GLN A 44 0.48 -4.90 -5.72
N LEU A 45 0.04 -4.78 -4.46
CA LEU A 45 0.01 -5.87 -3.49
C LEU A 45 1.39 -6.55 -3.35
N THR A 46 2.39 -5.74 -3.02
CA THR A 46 3.80 -6.14 -2.86
C THR A 46 4.19 -6.42 -1.41
N ASP A 47 3.22 -6.42 -0.49
CA ASP A 47 3.45 -6.64 0.94
C ASP A 47 4.49 -5.70 1.57
N GLY A 48 4.59 -4.49 1.02
CA GLY A 48 5.48 -3.44 1.49
C GLY A 48 6.84 -3.40 0.80
N PHE A 49 7.07 -4.24 -0.22
CA PHE A 49 8.26 -4.14 -1.04
C PHE A 49 8.14 -3.01 -2.09
N VAL A 50 9.19 -2.20 -2.20
CA VAL A 50 9.32 -1.09 -3.14
C VAL A 50 10.58 -1.31 -3.98
N PRO A 51 10.45 -1.56 -5.29
CA PRO A 51 11.61 -1.79 -6.14
C PRO A 51 12.38 -0.49 -6.45
N ALA A 52 13.68 -0.63 -6.70
CA ALA A 52 14.56 0.52 -6.92
C ALA A 52 14.15 1.38 -8.12
N TRP A 53 13.63 0.77 -9.19
CA TRP A 53 13.16 1.52 -10.36
C TRP A 53 11.96 2.41 -10.02
N TYR A 54 11.08 2.01 -9.11
CA TYR A 54 9.91 2.80 -8.75
C TYR A 54 10.30 4.04 -7.95
N VAL A 55 11.30 3.95 -7.08
CA VAL A 55 11.89 5.15 -6.44
C VAL A 55 12.48 6.08 -7.52
N ALA A 56 13.16 5.52 -8.52
CA ALA A 56 13.79 6.30 -9.58
C ALA A 56 12.78 7.03 -10.50
N THR A 57 11.52 6.57 -10.61
CA THR A 57 10.48 7.30 -11.36
C THR A 57 10.03 8.58 -10.66
N TRP A 58 10.15 8.65 -9.33
CA TRP A 58 9.79 9.83 -8.54
C TRP A 58 10.97 10.77 -8.31
N VAL A 59 12.13 10.22 -7.95
CA VAL A 59 13.33 10.99 -7.64
C VAL A 59 14.54 10.31 -8.30
N PRO A 60 14.92 10.71 -9.52
CA PRO A 60 15.95 10.03 -10.27
C PRO A 60 17.35 10.21 -9.66
N GLY A 61 18.21 9.22 -9.91
CA GLY A 61 19.63 9.26 -9.56
C GLY A 61 19.92 9.23 -8.07
N ARG A 62 21.09 9.77 -7.69
CA ARG A 62 21.63 9.65 -6.31
C ARG A 62 20.72 10.30 -5.26
N LYS A 63 19.89 11.28 -5.64
CA LYS A 63 18.97 11.94 -4.72
C LYS A 63 17.91 10.97 -4.18
N GLY A 64 17.30 10.15 -5.05
CA GLY A 64 16.31 9.16 -4.63
C GLY A 64 16.90 8.13 -3.67
N VAL A 65 18.11 7.64 -3.96
CA VAL A 65 18.85 6.74 -3.08
C VAL A 65 19.14 7.39 -1.73
N ALA A 66 19.57 8.65 -1.70
CA ALA A 66 19.82 9.37 -0.45
C ALA A 66 18.55 9.59 0.40
N LEU A 67 17.40 9.84 -0.24
CA LEU A 67 16.11 9.92 0.47
C LEU A 67 15.71 8.55 1.05
N ALA A 68 15.86 7.47 0.26
CA ALA A 68 15.60 6.11 0.72
C ALA A 68 16.53 5.70 1.88
N ASP A 69 17.81 6.06 1.81
CA ASP A 69 18.78 5.81 2.88
C ASP A 69 18.42 6.54 4.18
N ARG A 70 17.80 7.73 4.10
CA ARG A 70 17.26 8.42 5.28
C ARG A 70 16.06 7.69 5.88
N LEU A 71 15.19 7.11 5.06
CA LEU A 71 14.08 6.27 5.53
C LEU A 71 14.60 4.99 6.21
N VAL A 72 15.66 4.39 5.65
CA VAL A 72 16.34 3.23 6.27
C VAL A 72 16.98 3.62 7.59
N ALA A 73 17.76 4.70 7.64
CA ALA A 73 18.38 5.19 8.87
C ALA A 73 17.36 5.57 9.95
N ALA A 74 16.16 5.96 9.54
CA ALA A 74 15.05 6.25 10.45
C ALA A 74 14.26 5.01 10.91
N GLY A 75 14.53 3.83 10.35
CA GLY A 75 13.81 2.59 10.64
C GLY A 75 12.37 2.56 10.09
N LEU A 76 12.09 3.37 9.07
CA LEU A 76 10.83 3.32 8.31
C LEU A 76 10.91 2.26 7.20
N TRP A 77 12.08 2.12 6.59
CA TRP A 77 12.40 1.13 5.58
C TRP A 77 13.58 0.25 5.99
N GLU A 78 13.74 -0.85 5.29
CA GLU A 78 14.90 -1.73 5.31
C GLU A 78 15.39 -1.94 3.89
N ARG A 79 16.69 -2.16 3.69
CA ARG A 79 17.18 -2.60 2.37
C ARG A 79 16.68 -4.02 2.13
N ALA A 80 16.15 -4.28 0.95
CA ALA A 80 15.56 -5.57 0.63
C ALA A 80 15.87 -5.99 -0.81
N GLU A 81 15.72 -7.28 -1.05
CA GLU A 81 15.72 -7.88 -2.38
C GLU A 81 14.56 -8.87 -2.44
N LEU A 82 13.77 -8.81 -3.51
CA LEU A 82 12.64 -9.72 -3.75
C LEU A 82 12.75 -10.21 -5.18
N ASP A 83 12.76 -11.52 -5.39
CA ASP A 83 12.83 -12.16 -6.72
C ASP A 83 13.99 -11.63 -7.60
N GLY A 84 15.14 -11.33 -6.98
CA GLY A 84 16.33 -10.79 -7.65
C GLY A 84 16.28 -9.27 -7.94
N GLU A 85 15.18 -8.61 -7.57
CA GLU A 85 15.01 -7.17 -7.70
C GLU A 85 15.42 -6.46 -6.40
N LYS A 86 16.36 -5.51 -6.51
CA LYS A 86 16.79 -4.70 -5.36
C LYS A 86 15.78 -3.60 -5.07
N GLY A 87 15.60 -3.30 -3.80
CA GLY A 87 14.69 -2.26 -3.35
C GLY A 87 14.72 -2.06 -1.85
N TRP A 88 13.54 -1.75 -1.32
CA TRP A 88 13.34 -1.52 0.10
C TRP A 88 12.05 -2.17 0.57
N GLN A 89 12.05 -2.58 1.83
CA GLN A 89 10.88 -3.12 2.51
C GLN A 89 10.40 -2.10 3.54
N PHE A 90 9.10 -1.85 3.60
CA PHE A 90 8.49 -1.12 4.71
C PHE A 90 8.55 -1.97 5.99
N HIS A 91 9.09 -1.39 7.07
CA HIS A 91 9.32 -2.10 8.33
C HIS A 91 8.02 -2.66 8.95
N ASP A 92 6.97 -1.84 9.04
CA ASP A 92 5.70 -2.22 9.71
C ASP A 92 4.52 -2.37 8.73
N PHE A 93 4.76 -2.66 7.45
CA PHE A 93 3.69 -2.67 6.44
C PHE A 93 2.54 -3.59 6.84
N LEU A 94 2.84 -4.86 7.12
CA LEU A 94 1.84 -5.89 7.43
C LEU A 94 1.24 -5.77 8.83
N ALA A 95 1.84 -4.97 9.72
CA ALA A 95 1.24 -4.65 11.02
C ALA A 95 0.04 -3.69 10.86
N LEU A 96 0.09 -2.81 9.84
CA LEU A 96 -0.93 -1.79 9.60
C LEU A 96 -1.85 -2.15 8.41
N ASN A 97 -1.33 -2.92 7.45
CA ASN A 97 -1.98 -3.21 6.18
C ASN A 97 -2.18 -4.72 5.99
N PRO A 98 -3.24 -5.16 5.31
CA PRO A 98 -3.41 -6.57 4.98
C PRO A 98 -2.37 -7.03 3.96
N CYS A 99 -1.95 -8.29 4.05
CA CYS A 99 -1.11 -8.91 3.03
C CYS A 99 -1.88 -9.17 1.72
N ARG A 100 -1.14 -9.41 0.64
CA ARG A 100 -1.61 -9.74 -0.70
C ARG A 100 -2.61 -10.88 -0.67
N GLU A 101 -2.28 -11.97 0.02
CA GLU A 101 -3.13 -13.14 0.12
C GLU A 101 -4.50 -12.79 0.70
N LYS A 102 -4.52 -12.05 1.82
CA LYS A 102 -5.76 -11.61 2.47
C LYS A 102 -6.59 -10.71 1.54
N VAL A 103 -5.96 -9.77 0.85
CA VAL A 103 -6.65 -8.87 -0.08
C VAL A 103 -7.28 -9.64 -1.23
N LEU A 104 -6.57 -10.61 -1.80
CA LEU A 104 -7.09 -11.44 -2.90
C LEU A 104 -8.24 -12.34 -2.43
N ALA A 105 -8.10 -12.98 -1.27
CA ALA A 105 -9.16 -13.80 -0.68
C ALA A 105 -10.44 -12.98 -0.41
N ASP A 106 -10.30 -11.76 0.13
CA ASP A 106 -11.44 -10.87 0.39
C ASP A 106 -12.13 -10.43 -0.91
N ARG A 107 -11.35 -10.17 -1.96
CA ARG A 107 -11.88 -9.82 -3.29
C ARG A 107 -12.67 -10.99 -3.88
N GLU A 108 -12.13 -12.21 -3.83
CA GLU A 108 -12.82 -13.41 -4.30
C GLU A 108 -14.11 -13.68 -3.52
N ALA A 109 -14.05 -13.63 -2.19
CA ALA A 109 -15.22 -13.83 -1.34
C ALA A 109 -16.31 -12.78 -1.61
N SER A 110 -15.91 -11.52 -1.84
CA SER A 110 -16.84 -10.44 -2.19
C SER A 110 -17.47 -10.66 -3.57
N ALA A 111 -16.68 -11.08 -4.57
CA ALA A 111 -17.19 -11.39 -5.90
C ALA A 111 -18.22 -12.54 -5.86
N LYS A 112 -17.94 -13.60 -5.10
CA LYS A 112 -18.87 -14.74 -4.90
C LYS A 112 -20.18 -14.28 -4.25
N ARG A 113 -20.11 -13.47 -3.18
CA ARG A 113 -21.31 -12.92 -2.52
C ARG A 113 -22.15 -12.07 -3.47
N GLN A 114 -21.51 -11.20 -4.25
CA GLN A 114 -22.20 -10.34 -5.22
C GLN A 114 -22.85 -11.15 -6.35
N ALA A 115 -22.17 -12.20 -6.85
CA ALA A 115 -22.73 -13.10 -7.85
C ALA A 115 -23.96 -13.84 -7.34
N ALA A 116 -23.89 -14.41 -6.13
CA ALA A 116 -25.01 -15.10 -5.50
C ALA A 116 -26.21 -14.16 -5.25
N TRP A 117 -25.96 -12.95 -4.76
CA TRP A 117 -27.00 -11.95 -4.55
C TRP A 117 -27.70 -11.56 -5.87
N ARG A 118 -26.94 -11.36 -6.95
CA ARG A 118 -27.50 -11.07 -8.28
C ARG A 118 -28.31 -12.23 -8.84
N ALA A 119 -27.85 -13.47 -8.68
CA ALA A 119 -28.57 -14.66 -9.12
C ALA A 119 -29.91 -14.81 -8.38
N ASN A 120 -29.92 -14.64 -7.06
CA ASN A 120 -31.15 -14.70 -6.27
C ASN A 120 -32.14 -13.59 -6.67
N LYS A 121 -31.65 -12.36 -6.91
CA LYS A 121 -32.51 -11.27 -7.38
C LYS A 121 -33.11 -11.53 -8.76
N ALA A 122 -32.36 -12.15 -9.67
CA ALA A 122 -32.88 -12.54 -10.98
C ALA A 122 -33.96 -13.63 -10.87
N LEU A 123 -33.78 -14.62 -9.97
CA LEU A 123 -34.78 -15.67 -9.71
C LEU A 123 -36.07 -15.09 -9.11
N GLU A 124 -35.96 -14.21 -8.10
CA GLU A 124 -37.12 -13.52 -7.50
C GLU A 124 -37.91 -12.72 -8.55
N GLN A 125 -37.22 -12.02 -9.45
CA GLN A 125 -37.88 -11.26 -10.53
C GLN A 125 -38.57 -12.19 -11.54
N ALA A 126 -37.95 -13.31 -11.92
CA ALA A 126 -38.55 -14.28 -12.83
C ALA A 126 -39.82 -14.91 -12.25
N GLN A 127 -39.83 -15.22 -10.95
CA GLN A 127 -40.99 -15.78 -10.23
C GLN A 127 -42.11 -14.74 -10.01
N GLY A 128 -41.76 -13.48 -9.72
CA GLY A 128 -42.76 -12.42 -9.59
C GLY A 128 -43.49 -12.06 -10.89
N VAL A 129 -42.87 -12.30 -12.05
CA VAL A 129 -43.49 -12.09 -13.37
C VAL A 129 -44.46 -13.23 -13.73
N SER A 130 -44.21 -14.46 -13.28
CA SER A 130 -45.12 -15.58 -13.55
C SER A 130 -46.42 -15.50 -12.76
N ASP A 131 -46.39 -14.92 -11.55
CA ASP A 131 -47.57 -14.86 -10.67
C ASP A 131 -48.52 -13.68 -10.98
N ALA A 132 -48.07 -12.68 -11.76
CA ALA A 132 -48.87 -11.50 -12.11
C ALA A 132 -49.61 -11.62 -13.46
N GLY A 133 -49.45 -12.75 -14.17
CA GLY A 133 -49.98 -12.96 -15.53
C GLY A 133 -51.10 -13.99 -15.67
N GLY A 134 -51.67 -14.49 -14.56
CA GLY A 134 -52.82 -15.41 -14.53
C GLY A 134 -54.05 -14.79 -13.86
#